data_AF-A0A434PMB7-F1
#
_entry.id   AF-A0A434PMB7-F1
#
_cell.length_a   1.000
_cell.length_b   1.000
_cell.length_c   1.000
_cell.angle_alpha   90.00
_cell.angle_beta   90.00
_cell.angle_gamma   90.00
#
_symmetry.space_group_name_H-M   'P 1'
#
loop_
_entity.id
_entity.type
_entity.pdbx_description
1 polymer ?
#
loop_
_entity_poly.entity_id
_entity_poly.type
_entity_poly.pdbx_seq_one_letter_code
_entity_poly.pdbx_strand_id
1 'polypeptide(L)'
;MSALLQARLDQADRVIDEAIERSLFGTDPISIAKSPPGAGKTFLVECAAAVAVGAPAMRVVIVTPGVSQLYDVAERLLEYRLPRLELAHAKHRVLPPALVGRITSSNGWAANLNIGPGIVVTNVHLLASYL
;
A
#
# COMPACT_ATOMS: atom_id res chain seq x y z
N MET A 1 13.61 27.06 -9.96
CA MET A 1 13.78 25.70 -9.42
C MET A 1 15.27 25.36 -9.46
N SER A 2 15.91 24.96 -8.36
CA SER A 2 17.38 24.81 -8.32
C SER A 2 17.81 23.45 -8.89
N ALA A 3 18.99 23.41 -9.54
CA ALA A 3 19.55 22.18 -10.13
C ALA A 3 19.73 21.04 -9.10
N LEU A 4 19.94 21.40 -7.83
CA LEU A 4 20.12 20.44 -6.73
C LEU A 4 18.79 19.80 -6.29
N LEU A 5 17.67 20.53 -6.43
CA LEU A 5 16.34 20.00 -6.20
C LEU A 5 15.94 19.03 -7.33
N GLN A 6 16.22 19.40 -8.58
CA GLN A 6 15.94 18.56 -9.75
C GLN A 6 16.70 17.23 -9.67
N ALA A 7 18.01 17.26 -9.39
CA ALA A 7 18.82 16.04 -9.26
C ALA A 7 18.32 15.09 -8.16
N ARG A 8 17.72 15.61 -7.08
CA ARG A 8 17.11 14.80 -6.02
C ARG A 8 15.78 14.17 -6.45
N LEU A 9 14.99 14.86 -7.26
CA LEU A 9 13.76 14.32 -7.84
C LEU A 9 14.11 13.19 -8.83
N ASP A 10 15.06 13.43 -9.74
CA ASP A 10 15.50 12.43 -10.72
C ASP A 10 16.14 11.18 -10.06
N GLN A 11 16.71 11.33 -8.87
CA GLN A 11 17.23 10.21 -8.08
C GLN A 11 16.10 9.45 -7.36
N ALA A 12 15.07 10.15 -6.88
CA ALA A 12 13.89 9.54 -6.29
C ALA A 12 13.13 8.69 -7.31
N ASP A 13 12.92 9.22 -8.51
CA ASP A 13 12.20 8.55 -9.59
C ASP A 13 12.92 7.25 -9.99
N ARG A 14 14.25 7.29 -10.15
CA ARG A 14 15.05 6.09 -10.44
C ARG A 14 14.93 4.97 -9.40
N VAL A 15 14.85 5.32 -8.11
CA VAL A 15 14.67 4.32 -7.04
C VAL A 15 13.28 3.68 -7.11
N ILE A 16 12.27 4.45 -7.50
CA ILE A 16 10.90 3.96 -7.66
C ILE A 16 10.82 3.03 -8.87
N ASP A 17 11.35 3.45 -10.02
CA ASP A 17 11.34 2.65 -11.25
C ASP A 17 12.05 1.30 -11.06
N GLU A 18 13.24 1.31 -10.43
CA GLU A 18 13.98 0.08 -10.13
C GLU A 18 13.22 -0.83 -9.17
N ALA A 19 12.56 -0.26 -8.16
CA ALA A 19 11.75 -1.03 -7.21
C ALA A 19 10.54 -1.68 -7.90
N ILE A 20 9.87 -0.95 -8.79
CA ILE A 20 8.75 -1.45 -9.59
C ILE A 20 9.22 -2.56 -10.52
N GLU A 21 10.29 -2.33 -11.29
CA GLU A 21 10.82 -3.30 -12.24
C GLU A 21 11.21 -4.61 -11.55
N ARG A 22 11.95 -4.54 -10.43
CA ARG A 22 12.33 -5.72 -9.65
C ARG A 22 11.14 -6.42 -9.00
N SER A 23 10.13 -5.68 -8.55
CA SER A 23 8.95 -6.27 -7.88
C SER A 23 7.99 -6.92 -8.88
N LEU A 24 7.92 -6.43 -10.12
CA LEU A 24 7.03 -6.93 -11.17
C LEU A 24 7.67 -8.00 -12.06
N PHE A 25 8.93 -7.83 -12.42
CA PHE A 25 9.63 -8.65 -13.41
C PHE A 25 10.84 -9.38 -12.83
N GLY A 26 11.26 -9.02 -11.61
CA GLY A 26 12.33 -9.72 -10.92
C GLY A 26 11.91 -11.14 -10.53
N THR A 27 12.91 -12.01 -10.37
CA THR A 27 12.73 -13.36 -9.84
C THR A 27 12.97 -13.42 -8.32
N ASP A 28 13.39 -12.29 -7.74
CA ASP A 28 13.69 -12.19 -6.32
C ASP A 28 12.40 -12.30 -5.49
N PRO A 29 12.31 -13.24 -4.53
CA PRO A 29 11.13 -13.38 -3.69
C PRO A 29 10.94 -12.19 -2.73
N ILE A 30 11.97 -11.37 -2.54
CA ILE A 30 11.98 -10.20 -1.65
C ILE A 30 12.75 -9.08 -2.33
N SER A 31 12.12 -7.91 -2.44
CA SER A 31 12.77 -6.67 -2.88
C SER A 31 12.75 -5.63 -1.77
N ILE A 32 13.89 -4.97 -1.53
CA ILE A 32 14.03 -3.92 -0.51
C ILE A 32 14.42 -2.61 -1.20
N ALA A 33 13.51 -1.64 -1.23
CA ALA A 33 13.74 -0.32 -1.80
C ALA A 33 14.14 0.68 -0.70
N LYS A 34 15.35 1.24 -0.80
CA LYS A 34 15.78 2.35 0.07
C LYS A 34 15.22 3.67 -0.45
N SER A 35 14.12 4.15 0.13
CA SER A 35 13.54 5.43 -0.27
C SER A 35 13.87 6.56 0.73
N PRO A 36 14.60 7.61 0.33
CA PRO A 36 14.84 8.79 1.17
C PRO A 36 13.55 9.62 1.41
N PRO A 37 13.52 10.53 2.40
CA PRO A 37 12.39 11.43 2.61
C PRO A 37 12.04 12.20 1.33
N GLY A 38 10.75 12.28 0.99
CA GLY A 38 10.27 12.93 -0.23
C GLY A 38 10.36 12.10 -1.52
N ALA A 39 10.98 10.92 -1.50
CA ALA A 39 11.14 10.08 -2.70
C ALA A 39 9.94 9.17 -3.00
N GLY A 40 8.72 9.70 -2.90
CA GLY A 40 7.53 9.04 -3.46
C GLY A 40 7.17 7.64 -2.94
N LYS A 41 7.52 7.26 -1.69
CA LYS A 41 7.17 5.92 -1.13
C LYS A 41 5.70 5.56 -1.28
N THR A 42 4.83 6.52 -1.06
CA THR A 42 3.39 6.31 -1.16
C THR A 42 2.98 6.05 -2.61
N PHE A 43 3.63 6.71 -3.58
CA PHE A 43 3.43 6.43 -5.00
C PHE A 43 3.89 5.02 -5.37
N LEU A 44 5.02 4.54 -4.82
CA LEU A 44 5.44 3.14 -4.99
C LEU A 44 4.37 2.14 -4.49
N VAL A 45 3.72 2.44 -3.36
CA VAL A 45 2.61 1.63 -2.83
C VAL A 45 1.40 1.64 -3.77
N GLU A 46 1.09 2.79 -4.38
CA GLU A 46 0.03 2.91 -5.40
C GLU A 46 0.36 2.11 -6.67
N CYS A 47 1.61 2.13 -7.12
CA CYS A 47 2.06 1.30 -8.24
C CYS A 47 1.96 -0.20 -7.91
N ALA A 48 2.35 -0.61 -6.70
CA ALA A 48 2.19 -1.99 -6.24
C ALA A 48 0.70 -2.39 -6.16
N ALA A 49 -0.18 -1.46 -5.77
CA ALA A 49 -1.62 -1.67 -5.78
C ALA A 49 -2.18 -1.84 -7.21
N ALA A 50 -1.66 -1.10 -8.19
CA ALA A 50 -2.07 -1.22 -9.59
C ALA A 50 -1.80 -2.63 -10.17
N VAL A 51 -0.85 -3.39 -9.62
CA VAL A 51 -0.61 -4.79 -10.01
C VAL A 51 -1.85 -5.66 -9.78
N ALA A 52 -2.62 -5.40 -8.71
CA ALA A 52 -3.87 -6.12 -8.45
C ALA A 52 -4.94 -5.85 -9.53
N VAL A 53 -4.84 -4.73 -10.26
CA VAL A 53 -5.71 -4.42 -11.40
C VAL A 53 -5.22 -5.15 -12.67
N GLY A 54 -3.91 -5.15 -12.91
CA GLY A 54 -3.30 -5.79 -14.09
C GLY A 54 -3.26 -7.32 -14.03
N ALA A 55 -3.27 -7.91 -12.83
CA ALA A 55 -3.28 -9.35 -12.59
C ALA A 55 -4.49 -9.73 -11.71
N PRO A 56 -5.68 -9.96 -12.29
CA PRO A 56 -6.95 -10.08 -11.56
C PRO A 56 -7.05 -11.26 -10.58
N ALA A 57 -6.12 -12.22 -10.63
CA ALA A 57 -6.05 -13.34 -9.68
C ALA A 57 -5.13 -13.06 -8.49
N MET A 58 -4.39 -11.93 -8.51
CA MET A 58 -3.42 -11.59 -7.48
C MET A 58 -4.11 -10.97 -6.26
N ARG A 59 -3.59 -11.32 -5.08
CA ARG A 59 -3.89 -10.60 -3.85
C ARG A 59 -2.68 -9.81 -3.42
N VAL A 60 -2.90 -8.56 -3.06
CA VAL A 60 -1.88 -7.66 -2.55
C VAL A 60 -2.21 -7.32 -1.10
N VAL A 61 -1.23 -7.47 -0.21
CA VAL A 61 -1.33 -7.00 1.17
C VAL A 61 -0.36 -5.85 1.37
N ILE A 62 -0.87 -4.71 1.79
CA ILE A 62 -0.08 -3.52 2.10
C ILE A 62 -0.01 -3.39 3.62
N VAL A 63 1.19 -3.47 4.18
CA VAL A 63 1.42 -3.42 5.62
C VAL A 63 2.18 -2.15 5.96
N THR A 64 1.57 -1.26 6.75
CA THR A 64 2.20 -0.03 7.22
C THR A 64 2.74 -0.18 8.64
N PRO A 65 3.77 0.60 9.03
CA PRO A 65 4.21 0.65 10.43
C PRO A 65 3.13 1.20 11.38
N GLY A 66 2.42 2.26 10.97
CA GLY A 66 1.51 3.02 11.81
C GLY A 66 0.09 3.14 11.25
N VAL A 67 -0.87 3.37 12.15
CA VAL A 67 -2.30 3.50 11.81
C VAL A 67 -2.58 4.76 10.99
N SER A 68 -1.88 5.87 11.21
CA SER A 68 -2.06 7.08 10.40
C SER A 68 -1.71 6.84 8.94
N GLN A 69 -0.54 6.22 8.69
CA GLN A 69 -0.11 5.85 7.33
C GLN A 69 -1.05 4.84 6.67
N LEU A 70 -1.62 3.92 7.45
CA LEU A 70 -2.65 2.99 6.96
C LEU A 70 -3.85 3.76 6.38
N TYR A 71 -4.36 4.76 7.11
CA TYR A 71 -5.49 5.56 6.64
C TYR A 71 -5.13 6.44 5.46
N ASP A 72 -3.96 7.07 5.47
CA ASP A 72 -3.47 7.89 4.36
C ASP A 72 -3.38 7.08 3.06
N VAL A 73 -2.84 5.85 3.14
CA VAL A 73 -2.77 4.94 1.99
C VAL A 73 -4.16 4.52 1.54
N ALA A 74 -5.04 4.12 2.47
CA ALA A 74 -6.39 3.71 2.14
C ALA A 74 -7.20 4.82 1.46
N GLU A 75 -7.06 6.07 1.94
CA GLU A 75 -7.72 7.23 1.34
C GLU A 75 -7.25 7.47 -0.11
N ARG A 76 -5.94 7.40 -0.36
CA ARG A 76 -5.39 7.54 -1.71
C ARG A 76 -5.84 6.41 -2.63
N LEU A 77 -5.90 5.17 -2.13
CA LEU A 77 -6.33 4.02 -2.93
C LEU A 77 -7.81 4.07 -3.33
N LEU A 78 -8.66 4.82 -2.61
CA LEU A 78 -10.06 5.04 -2.98
C LEU A 78 -10.22 5.88 -4.25
N GLU A 79 -9.20 6.62 -4.68
CA GLU A 79 -9.21 7.37 -5.94
C GLU A 79 -9.09 6.46 -7.17
N TYR A 80 -8.68 5.20 -6.96
CA TYR A 80 -8.47 4.22 -8.00
C TYR A 80 -9.64 3.24 -8.12
N ARG A 81 -9.91 2.76 -9.34
CA ARG A 81 -10.90 1.71 -9.60
C ARG A 81 -10.28 0.33 -9.34
N LEU A 82 -10.23 -0.06 -8.07
CA LEU A 82 -9.74 -1.36 -7.65
C LEU A 82 -10.90 -2.38 -7.63
N PRO A 83 -10.66 -3.66 -8.01
CA PRO A 83 -11.70 -4.69 -8.00
C PRO A 83 -12.21 -4.99 -6.59
N ARG A 84 -11.31 -4.85 -5.60
CA ARG A 84 -11.59 -4.96 -4.18
C ARG A 84 -10.52 -4.22 -3.39
N LEU A 85 -10.95 -3.38 -2.45
CA LEU A 85 -10.11 -2.67 -1.50
C LEU A 85 -10.72 -2.81 -0.11
N GLU A 86 -9.98 -3.41 0.81
CA GLU A 86 -10.38 -3.59 2.19
C GLU A 86 -9.32 -3.04 3.15
N LEU A 87 -9.78 -2.51 4.28
CA LEU A 87 -8.93 -2.04 5.35
C LEU A 87 -9.14 -2.88 6.61
N ALA A 88 -8.07 -3.37 7.21
CA ALA A 88 -8.10 -4.03 8.51
C ALA A 88 -7.36 -3.18 9.56
N HIS A 89 -8.06 -2.81 10.63
CA HIS A 89 -7.51 -2.03 11.74
C HIS A 89 -7.92 -2.59 13.09
N ALA A 90 -7.26 -2.18 14.18
CA ALA A 90 -7.50 -2.73 15.51
C ALA A 90 -8.95 -2.50 16.01
N LYS A 91 -9.51 -3.46 16.77
CA LYS A 91 -10.92 -3.49 17.19
C LYS A 91 -11.43 -2.24 17.93
N HIS A 92 -10.54 -1.51 18.61
CA HIS A 92 -10.88 -0.33 19.40
C HIS A 92 -10.75 0.98 18.59
N ARG A 93 -10.38 0.90 17.30
CA ARG A 93 -10.22 2.07 16.45
C ARG A 93 -11.53 2.41 15.77
N VAL A 94 -11.73 3.69 15.59
CA VAL A 94 -12.81 4.24 14.77
C VAL A 94 -12.20 4.69 13.45
N LEU A 95 -12.90 4.44 12.35
CA LEU A 95 -12.51 4.94 11.04
C LEU A 95 -12.50 6.49 11.04
N PRO A 96 -11.49 7.12 10.44
CA PRO A 96 -11.55 8.54 10.14
C PRO A 96 -12.77 8.87 9.26
N PRO A 97 -13.40 10.06 9.43
CA PRO A 97 -14.55 10.47 8.64
C PRO A 97 -14.36 10.34 7.12
N ALA A 98 -13.14 10.58 6.63
CA ALA A 98 -12.78 10.46 5.21
C ALA A 98 -12.96 9.06 4.63
N LEU A 99 -12.98 8.01 5.47
CA LEU A 99 -13.09 6.61 5.06
C LEU A 99 -14.46 6.00 5.37
N VAL A 100 -15.23 6.61 6.29
CA VAL A 100 -16.54 6.08 6.71
C VAL A 100 -17.49 6.00 5.51
N GLY A 101 -18.06 4.80 5.29
CA GLY A 101 -18.98 4.55 4.18
C GLY A 101 -18.35 4.53 2.79
N ARG A 102 -17.04 4.76 2.67
CA ARG A 102 -16.30 4.78 1.40
C ARG A 102 -15.43 3.55 1.19
N ILE A 103 -15.04 2.87 2.27
CA ILE A 103 -14.21 1.66 2.22
C ILE A 103 -14.85 0.52 3.02
N THR A 104 -14.68 -0.70 2.53
CA THR A 104 -14.96 -1.90 3.32
C THR A 104 -13.88 -2.05 4.38
N SER A 105 -14.29 -2.12 5.66
CA SER A 105 -13.35 -2.21 6.77
C SER A 105 -13.65 -3.39 7.70
N SER A 106 -12.62 -3.89 8.36
CA SER A 106 -12.72 -4.95 9.35
C SER A 106 -12.03 -4.55 10.66
N ASN A 107 -12.76 -4.72 11.76
CA ASN A 107 -12.27 -4.54 13.13
C ASN A 107 -11.52 -5.79 13.58
N GLY A 108 -10.21 -5.78 13.40
CA GLY A 108 -9.34 -6.93 13.58
C GLY A 108 -9.00 -7.61 12.24
N TRP A 109 -8.27 -8.72 12.32
CA TRP A 109 -8.02 -9.55 11.15
C TRP A 109 -9.08 -10.64 11.04
N ALA A 110 -9.90 -10.58 9.98
CA ALA A 110 -10.97 -11.54 9.72
C ALA A 110 -10.56 -12.54 8.64
N ALA A 111 -11.00 -13.80 8.74
CA ALA A 111 -10.57 -14.87 7.82
C ALA A 111 -10.99 -14.61 6.36
N ASN A 112 -12.08 -13.87 6.13
CA ASN A 112 -12.53 -13.47 4.79
C ASN A 112 -11.58 -12.47 4.10
N LEU A 113 -10.71 -11.77 4.85
CA LEU A 113 -9.62 -10.98 4.28
C LEU A 113 -8.65 -11.87 3.47
N ASN A 114 -8.57 -13.17 3.82
CA ASN A 114 -7.71 -14.14 3.16
C ASN A 114 -8.37 -14.85 1.95
N ILE A 115 -9.51 -14.37 1.44
CA ILE A 115 -10.25 -15.03 0.33
C ILE A 115 -10.38 -14.10 -0.88
N GLY A 116 -10.11 -14.58 -2.10
CA GLY A 116 -10.26 -13.80 -3.35
C GLY A 116 -9.14 -12.80 -3.67
N PRO A 117 -9.10 -12.28 -4.91
CA PRO A 117 -8.15 -11.26 -5.35
C PRO A 117 -8.46 -9.88 -4.78
N GLY A 118 -7.54 -8.93 -4.95
CA GLY A 118 -7.70 -7.53 -4.52
C GLY A 118 -6.68 -7.10 -3.47
N ILE A 119 -6.99 -6.00 -2.77
CA ILE A 119 -6.05 -5.32 -1.88
C ILE A 119 -6.57 -5.29 -0.46
N VAL A 120 -5.72 -5.69 0.49
CA VAL A 120 -5.94 -5.51 1.92
C VAL A 120 -4.86 -4.59 2.47
N VAL A 121 -5.27 -3.49 3.10
CA VAL A 121 -4.36 -2.56 3.79
C VAL A 121 -4.47 -2.76 5.29
N THR A 122 -3.35 -2.92 5.97
CA THR A 122 -3.30 -3.05 7.44
C THR A 122 -2.03 -2.45 8.02
N ASN A 123 -1.89 -2.45 9.34
CA ASN A 123 -0.63 -2.13 9.99
C ASN A 123 0.06 -3.39 10.54
N VAL A 124 1.37 -3.26 10.78
CA VAL A 124 2.22 -4.36 11.25
C VAL A 124 1.74 -4.93 12.59
N HIS A 125 1.26 -4.08 13.49
CA HIS A 125 0.81 -4.51 14.81
C HIS A 125 -0.44 -5.39 14.75
N LEU A 126 -1.41 -5.05 13.89
CA LEU A 126 -2.59 -5.89 13.72
C LEU A 126 -2.22 -7.22 13.07
N LEU A 127 -1.45 -7.18 11.99
CA LEU A 127 -1.04 -8.39 11.28
C LEU A 127 -0.26 -9.33 12.20
N ALA A 128 0.69 -8.80 12.98
CA ALA A 128 1.47 -9.58 13.94
C ALA A 128 0.62 -10.16 15.09
N SER A 129 -0.54 -9.58 15.41
CA SER A 129 -1.44 -10.13 16.43
C SER A 129 -2.26 -11.33 15.94
N TYR A 130 -2.24 -11.59 14.63
CA TYR A 130 -2.98 -12.67 13.98
C TYR A 130 -2.09 -13.86 13.58
N LEU A 131 -0.80 -13.61 13.35
CA LEU A 131 0.23 -14.63 13.04
C LEU A 131 0.74 -15.30 14.32
#